data_AF-A0A5N8VXB9-F1
#
_entry.id   AF-A0A5N8VXB9-F1
#
_cell.length_a   1.000
_cell.length_b   1.000
_cell.length_c   1.000
_cell.angle_alpha   90.00
_cell.angle_beta   90.00
_cell.angle_gamma   90.00
#
_symmetry.space_group_name_H-M   'P 1'
#
loop_
_entity.id
_entity.type
_entity.pdbx_description
1 polymer ?
#
loop_
_entity_poly.entity_id
_entity_poly.type
_entity_poly.pdbx_seq_one_letter_code
_entity_poly.pdbx_strand_id
1 'polypeptide(L)'
;MTRAALACLISAGAAVTVGGGAAQAAPHAESGSQPAKTIEKGYALSCAGQSSGVFVAVDLYQNSAFGSHASVSVETPEGEYGGGYGPEDTTLLSNGTITADIPVRKLDDTAEPAGDAVISGTYTAVGKPKPVHEVIEDPAGHYVITKGTNTQLHTAATVDVLGTTVPLSCSTAFRFDLTVWRLTPGQD
;
A
#
# COMPACT_ATOMS: atom_id res chain seq x y z
N MET A 1 -28.96 -22.33 17.07
CA MET A 1 -28.09 -21.13 17.13
C MET A 1 -27.68 -20.80 15.72
N THR A 2 -27.99 -19.59 15.32
CA THR A 2 -28.30 -19.16 13.94
C THR A 2 -27.03 -18.92 13.13
N ARG A 3 -27.02 -19.46 11.91
CA ARG A 3 -26.06 -19.14 10.84
C ARG A 3 -26.21 -17.68 10.43
N ALA A 4 -25.10 -17.00 10.17
CA ALA A 4 -25.07 -15.81 9.31
C ALA A 4 -24.00 -16.04 8.25
N ALA A 5 -24.46 -16.26 7.02
CA ALA A 5 -23.67 -16.33 5.82
C ALA A 5 -23.41 -14.92 5.28
N LEU A 6 -22.30 -14.72 4.59
CA LEU A 6 -22.29 -13.79 3.45
C LEU A 6 -21.56 -14.46 2.29
N ALA A 7 -22.36 -15.12 1.45
CA ALA A 7 -22.05 -15.34 0.05
C ALA A 7 -22.38 -14.03 -0.69
N CYS A 8 -21.46 -13.52 -1.50
CA CYS A 8 -21.83 -12.56 -2.55
C CYS A 8 -21.85 -13.29 -3.89
N LEU A 9 -23.07 -13.59 -4.31
CA LEU A 9 -23.48 -13.81 -5.68
C LEU A 9 -23.17 -12.56 -6.52
N ILE A 10 -22.68 -12.80 -7.72
CA ILE A 10 -22.49 -11.81 -8.78
C ILE A 10 -23.89 -11.32 -9.20
N SER A 11 -24.20 -10.08 -8.85
CA SER A 11 -25.35 -9.33 -9.39
C SER A 11 -24.84 -7.94 -9.77
N ALA A 12 -25.13 -7.52 -10.99
CA ALA A 12 -24.84 -6.18 -11.49
C ALA A 12 -25.56 -5.12 -10.62
N GLY A 13 -24.80 -4.14 -10.11
CA GLY A 13 -25.33 -3.01 -9.34
C GLY A 13 -24.26 -2.36 -8.46
N ALA A 14 -24.00 -1.08 -8.72
CA ALA A 14 -22.96 -0.25 -8.09
C ALA A 14 -23.01 -0.19 -6.56
N ALA A 15 -21.85 -0.33 -5.92
CA ALA A 15 -21.47 0.33 -4.66
C ALA A 15 -19.95 0.16 -4.43
N VAL A 16 -19.23 1.28 -4.50
CA VAL A 16 -17.79 1.38 -4.25
C VAL A 16 -17.52 1.22 -2.76
N THR A 17 -16.86 0.14 -2.36
CA THR A 17 -16.23 0.02 -1.04
C THR A 17 -14.72 0.09 -1.21
N VAL A 18 -14.15 1.23 -0.83
CA VAL A 18 -12.70 1.44 -0.74
C VAL A 18 -12.20 0.63 0.46
N GLY A 19 -11.89 -0.63 0.23
CA GLY A 19 -11.21 -1.49 1.19
C GLY A 19 -9.70 -1.32 1.02
N GLY A 20 -9.05 -0.75 2.02
CA GLY A 20 -7.59 -0.69 2.11
C GLY A 20 -7.01 -2.09 1.99
N GLY A 21 -6.46 -2.41 0.83
CA GLY A 21 -5.81 -3.66 0.53
C GLY A 21 -4.42 -3.65 1.16
N ALA A 22 -4.20 -4.52 2.15
CA ALA A 22 -2.85 -4.92 2.50
C ALA A 22 -2.20 -5.51 1.23
N ALA A 23 -1.08 -4.93 0.80
CA ALA A 23 -0.29 -5.46 -0.30
C ALA A 23 0.18 -6.88 0.05
N GLN A 24 -0.51 -7.90 -0.47
CA GLN A 24 -0.08 -9.29 -0.38
C GLN A 24 0.91 -9.54 -1.51
N ALA A 25 2.19 -9.68 -1.14
CA ALA A 25 3.24 -10.14 -2.06
C ALA A 25 2.90 -11.52 -2.62
N ALA A 26 3.09 -11.71 -3.93
CA ALA A 26 2.88 -12.98 -4.61
C ALA A 26 3.88 -14.06 -4.12
N PRO A 27 3.50 -15.35 -4.10
CA PRO A 27 4.34 -16.41 -3.57
C PRO A 27 5.52 -16.71 -4.49
N HIS A 28 6.75 -16.53 -3.98
CA HIS A 28 7.93 -17.19 -4.52
C HIS A 28 7.91 -18.68 -4.11
N ALA A 29 8.11 -19.57 -5.07
CA ALA A 29 8.28 -21.00 -4.81
C ALA A 29 9.67 -21.27 -4.19
N GLU A 30 9.72 -21.52 -2.89
CA GLU A 30 10.92 -22.02 -2.21
C GLU A 30 10.86 -23.55 -2.11
N SER A 31 11.79 -24.23 -2.77
CA SER A 31 12.15 -25.61 -2.45
C SER A 31 13.10 -25.59 -1.25
N GLY A 32 12.57 -25.76 -0.05
CA GLY A 32 13.38 -25.86 1.18
C GLY A 32 12.54 -25.98 2.44
N SER A 33 12.78 -27.05 3.20
CA SER A 33 12.03 -27.50 4.38
C SER A 33 12.42 -26.79 5.69
N GLN A 34 12.70 -25.49 5.66
CA GLN A 34 13.02 -24.71 6.87
C GLN A 34 12.15 -23.45 6.94
N PRO A 35 11.82 -22.98 8.16
CA PRO A 35 11.20 -21.67 8.36
C PRO A 35 11.92 -20.57 7.56
N ALA A 36 11.22 -19.97 6.59
CA ALA A 36 11.75 -18.80 5.90
C ALA A 36 11.68 -17.60 6.84
N LYS A 37 12.81 -16.93 7.06
CA LYS A 37 12.91 -15.74 7.90
C LYS A 37 13.32 -14.54 7.06
N THR A 38 12.49 -13.51 7.07
CA THR A 38 12.74 -12.25 6.35
C THR A 38 12.82 -11.09 7.33
N ILE A 39 13.75 -10.17 7.08
CA ILE A 39 13.83 -8.89 7.78
C ILE A 39 13.29 -7.81 6.84
N GLU A 40 12.24 -7.13 7.28
CA GLU A 40 11.49 -6.20 6.48
C GLU A 40 11.53 -4.83 7.14
N LYS A 41 12.20 -3.88 6.49
CA LYS A 41 12.30 -2.50 6.95
C LYS A 41 11.78 -1.57 5.88
N GLY A 42 11.05 -0.54 6.29
CA GLY A 42 10.47 0.33 5.29
C GLY A 42 9.40 1.27 5.80
N TYR A 43 8.53 1.66 4.87
CA TYR A 43 7.54 2.70 5.06
C TYR A 43 6.22 2.30 4.41
N ALA A 44 5.12 2.70 5.04
CA ALA A 44 3.77 2.53 4.51
C ALA A 44 2.97 3.81 4.73
N LEU A 45 2.52 4.41 3.63
CA LEU A 45 1.69 5.60 3.60
C LEU A 45 0.42 5.31 2.79
N SER A 46 -0.73 5.72 3.32
CA SER A 46 -2.00 5.77 2.62
C SER A 46 -2.61 7.14 2.87
N CYS A 47 -2.72 7.93 1.80
CA CYS A 47 -3.06 9.35 1.86
C CYS A 47 -4.15 9.70 0.87
N ALA A 48 -4.96 10.68 1.21
CA ALA A 48 -5.98 11.20 0.32
C ALA A 48 -6.07 12.72 0.42
N GLY A 49 -6.58 13.35 -0.63
CA GLY A 49 -6.79 14.78 -0.69
C GLY A 49 -7.81 15.15 -1.75
N GLN A 50 -8.30 16.38 -1.68
CA GLN A 50 -9.19 16.93 -2.69
C GLN A 50 -8.88 18.40 -2.92
N SER A 51 -8.86 18.81 -4.19
CA SER A 51 -8.72 20.22 -4.59
C SER A 51 -9.42 20.44 -5.93
N SER A 52 -10.14 21.55 -6.08
CA SER A 52 -10.75 21.96 -7.37
C SER A 52 -11.56 20.87 -8.09
N GLY A 53 -12.26 20.02 -7.35
CA GLY A 53 -13.06 18.92 -7.92
C GLY A 53 -12.26 17.66 -8.30
N VAL A 54 -10.95 17.65 -8.06
CA VAL A 54 -10.06 16.50 -8.21
C VAL A 54 -9.88 15.85 -6.83
N PHE A 55 -10.34 14.62 -6.67
CA PHE A 55 -10.05 13.77 -5.51
C PHE A 55 -8.89 12.83 -5.86
N VAL A 56 -7.96 12.64 -4.93
CA VAL A 56 -6.82 11.75 -5.11
C VAL A 56 -6.65 10.86 -3.90
N ALA A 57 -6.41 9.58 -4.13
CA ALA A 57 -5.91 8.62 -3.16
C ALA A 57 -4.54 8.09 -3.61
N VAL A 58 -3.58 7.99 -2.68
CA VAL A 58 -2.21 7.56 -2.93
C VAL A 58 -1.82 6.52 -1.88
N ASP A 59 -1.29 5.39 -2.35
CA ASP A 59 -0.63 4.40 -1.50
C ASP A 59 0.85 4.29 -1.90
N LEU A 60 1.74 4.51 -0.93
CA LEU A 60 3.18 4.35 -1.08
C LEU A 60 3.67 3.30 -0.09
N TYR A 61 4.33 2.27 -0.60
CA TYR A 61 4.91 1.21 0.19
C TYR A 61 6.34 0.97 -0.26
N GLN A 62 7.26 0.94 0.70
CA GLN A 62 8.67 0.63 0.45
C GLN A 62 9.09 -0.44 1.44
N ASN A 63 9.66 -1.54 0.96
CA ASN A 63 10.14 -2.65 1.79
C ASN A 63 11.53 -3.09 1.34
N SER A 64 12.47 -3.17 2.28
CA SER A 64 13.86 -3.55 2.01
C SER A 64 14.04 -4.96 1.43
N ALA A 65 13.08 -5.86 1.63
CA ALA A 65 13.14 -7.24 1.15
C ALA A 65 12.41 -7.43 -0.19
N PHE A 66 11.36 -6.66 -0.45
CA PHE A 66 10.46 -6.87 -1.59
C PHE A 66 10.37 -5.69 -2.56
N GLY A 67 11.13 -4.62 -2.32
CA GLY A 67 11.10 -3.41 -3.14
C GLY A 67 9.93 -2.49 -2.78
N SER A 68 9.66 -1.56 -3.70
CA SER A 68 8.67 -0.51 -3.53
C SER A 68 7.47 -0.70 -4.46
N HIS A 69 6.31 -0.28 -3.97
CA HIS A 69 5.05 -0.19 -4.69
C HIS A 69 4.48 1.21 -4.51
N ALA A 70 3.96 1.77 -5.59
CA ALA A 70 3.25 3.03 -5.55
C ALA A 70 1.98 2.91 -6.38
N SER A 71 0.89 3.49 -5.90
CA SER A 71 -0.35 3.59 -6.69
C SER A 71 -1.07 4.90 -6.41
N VAL A 72 -1.81 5.35 -7.42
CA VAL A 72 -2.64 6.55 -7.35
C VAL A 72 -3.99 6.25 -8.00
N SER A 73 -5.05 6.74 -7.38
CA SER A 73 -6.39 6.80 -7.95
C SER A 73 -6.84 8.27 -7.92
N VAL A 74 -7.40 8.73 -9.04
CA VAL A 74 -7.83 10.12 -9.22
C VAL A 74 -9.26 10.11 -9.74
N GLU A 75 -10.14 10.85 -9.09
CA GLU A 75 -11.52 11.05 -9.53
C GLU A 75 -11.71 12.52 -9.90
N THR A 76 -12.25 12.76 -11.09
CA THR A 76 -12.61 14.10 -11.58
C THR A 76 -14.02 14.09 -12.19
N PRO A 77 -14.61 15.27 -12.49
CA PRO A 77 -15.85 15.34 -13.24
C PRO A 77 -15.78 14.75 -14.66
N GLU A 78 -14.56 14.59 -15.20
CA GLU A 78 -14.31 14.08 -16.56
C GLU A 78 -14.10 12.55 -16.59
N GLY A 79 -13.90 11.94 -15.43
CA GLY A 79 -13.78 10.48 -15.27
C GLY A 79 -12.81 10.07 -14.16
N GLU A 80 -12.52 8.78 -14.15
CA GLU A 80 -11.56 8.16 -13.22
C GLU A 80 -10.22 7.93 -13.92
N TYR A 81 -9.14 8.09 -13.17
CA TYR A 81 -7.78 7.86 -13.63
C TYR A 81 -7.01 7.08 -12.57
N GLY A 82 -5.99 6.35 -13.00
CA GLY A 82 -5.18 5.58 -12.09
C GLY A 82 -3.83 5.22 -12.66
N GLY A 83 -2.94 4.84 -11.77
CA GLY A 83 -1.58 4.47 -12.09
C GLY A 83 -0.93 3.71 -10.95
N GLY A 84 0.13 2.99 -11.26
CA GLY A 84 0.94 2.34 -10.24
C GLY A 84 2.06 1.51 -10.83
N TYR A 85 3.02 1.17 -9.99
CA TYR A 85 4.12 0.28 -10.28
C TYR A 85 4.54 -0.49 -9.03
N GLY A 86 5.39 -1.49 -9.23
CA GLY A 86 5.96 -2.30 -8.16
C GLY A 86 5.67 -3.79 -8.30
N PRO A 87 6.53 -4.65 -7.76
CA PRO A 87 7.71 -4.31 -6.95
C PRO A 87 8.88 -3.81 -7.81
N GLU A 88 9.50 -2.70 -7.41
CA GLU A 88 10.70 -2.12 -8.07
C GLU A 88 11.74 -1.64 -7.05
N ASP A 89 13.01 -1.57 -7.47
CA ASP A 89 14.11 -1.00 -6.67
C ASP A 89 14.14 0.55 -6.77
N THR A 90 13.03 1.16 -6.36
CA THR A 90 12.86 2.62 -6.36
C THR A 90 12.75 3.12 -4.91
N THR A 91 13.47 4.19 -4.59
CA THR A 91 13.37 4.82 -3.26
C THR A 91 12.26 5.86 -3.24
N LEU A 92 11.18 5.57 -2.52
CA LEU A 92 10.02 6.46 -2.35
C LEU A 92 10.17 7.37 -1.12
N LEU A 93 10.74 6.84 -0.05
CA LEU A 93 10.93 7.54 1.22
C LEU A 93 12.37 7.40 1.71
N SER A 94 13.07 8.53 1.83
CA SER A 94 14.44 8.57 2.32
C SER A 94 14.79 9.95 2.88
N ASN A 95 15.61 9.98 3.93
CA ASN A 95 16.13 11.21 4.54
C ASN A 95 15.07 12.28 4.87
N GLY A 96 13.86 11.86 5.27
CA GLY A 96 12.76 12.77 5.60
C GLY A 96 12.00 13.33 4.40
N THR A 97 12.27 12.85 3.18
CA THR A 97 11.62 13.29 1.93
C THR A 97 10.78 12.17 1.32
N ILE A 98 9.63 12.55 0.76
CA ILE A 98 8.74 11.68 -0.02
C ILE A 98 8.87 12.11 -1.48
N THR A 99 9.13 11.15 -2.37
CA THR A 99 9.15 11.38 -3.83
C THR A 99 8.60 10.16 -4.55
N ALA A 100 7.60 10.34 -5.41
CA ALA A 100 7.14 9.32 -6.33
C ALA A 100 6.64 9.97 -7.62
N ASP A 101 6.89 9.33 -8.75
CA ASP A 101 6.39 9.72 -10.06
C ASP A 101 5.63 8.52 -10.63
N ILE A 102 4.32 8.65 -10.83
CA ILE A 102 3.44 7.54 -11.21
C ILE A 102 2.75 7.90 -12.52
N PRO A 103 3.01 7.16 -13.62
CA PRO A 103 2.27 7.33 -14.86
C PRO A 103 0.78 7.06 -14.65
N VAL A 104 -0.05 8.01 -15.06
CA VAL A 104 -1.50 7.97 -14.92
C VAL A 104 -2.17 7.74 -16.27
N ARG A 105 -3.22 6.92 -16.27
CA ARG A 105 -4.07 6.67 -17.43
C ARG A 105 -5.52 6.82 -17.03
N LYS A 106 -6.37 7.15 -18.01
CA LYS A 106 -7.81 7.13 -17.81
C LYS A 106 -8.28 5.68 -17.61
N LEU A 107 -9.18 5.48 -16.65
CA LEU A 107 -9.74 4.17 -16.31
C LEU A 107 -11.04 3.93 -17.08
N ASP A 108 -10.94 3.96 -18.40
CA ASP A 108 -11.99 3.58 -19.33
C ASP A 108 -11.43 2.65 -20.43
N ASP A 109 -12.27 2.31 -21.42
CA ASP A 109 -11.89 1.40 -22.51
C ASP A 109 -10.74 1.94 -23.38
N THR A 110 -10.41 3.24 -23.29
CA THR A 110 -9.33 3.85 -24.09
C THR A 110 -7.97 3.67 -23.44
N ALA A 111 -7.91 3.61 -22.11
CA ALA A 111 -6.68 3.59 -21.31
C ALA A 111 -5.66 4.67 -21.72
N GLU A 112 -6.16 5.82 -22.18
CA GLU A 112 -5.34 6.92 -22.69
C GLU A 112 -4.37 7.44 -21.61
N PRO A 113 -3.09 7.66 -21.95
CA PRO A 113 -2.15 8.34 -21.05
C PRO A 113 -2.64 9.73 -20.67
N ALA A 114 -2.53 10.07 -19.39
CA ALA A 114 -2.98 11.34 -18.83
C ALA A 114 -1.85 12.15 -18.17
N GLY A 115 -0.59 11.79 -18.47
CA GLY A 115 0.60 12.33 -17.82
C GLY A 115 0.95 11.57 -16.55
N ASP A 116 1.62 12.25 -15.63
CA ASP A 116 2.14 11.66 -14.40
C ASP A 116 1.51 12.31 -13.17
N ALA A 117 1.36 11.52 -12.11
CA ALA A 117 1.10 12.02 -10.76
C ALA A 117 2.43 12.12 -10.02
N VAL A 118 2.83 13.34 -9.68
CA VAL A 118 4.09 13.61 -8.98
C VAL A 118 3.78 13.87 -7.52
N ILE A 119 4.14 12.91 -6.66
CA ILE A 119 4.01 13.02 -5.21
C ILE A 119 5.32 13.55 -4.65
N SER A 120 5.21 14.63 -3.87
CA SER A 120 6.36 15.22 -3.19
C SER A 120 6.00 15.65 -1.77
N GLY A 121 6.97 15.64 -0.87
CA GLY A 121 6.73 16.07 0.50
C GLY A 121 7.84 15.72 1.47
N THR A 122 7.50 15.85 2.75
CA THR A 122 8.40 15.53 3.86
C THR A 122 7.70 14.66 4.89
N TYR A 123 8.50 13.93 5.66
CA TYR A 123 8.03 13.17 6.81
C TYR A 123 9.00 13.25 7.98
N THR A 124 8.45 13.12 9.19
CA THR A 124 9.22 13.01 10.43
C THR A 124 8.62 11.94 11.32
N ALA A 125 9.47 11.20 12.03
CA ALA A 125 9.00 10.21 13.00
C ALA A 125 8.39 10.90 14.23
N VAL A 126 7.27 10.37 14.72
CA VAL A 126 6.55 10.90 15.88
C VAL A 126 6.35 9.82 16.92
N GLY A 127 6.63 10.18 18.17
CA GLY A 127 6.43 9.29 19.31
C GLY A 127 7.43 8.13 19.34
N LYS A 128 7.08 7.11 20.14
CA LYS A 128 7.90 5.90 20.31
C LYS A 128 7.41 4.79 19.37
N PRO A 129 8.31 3.90 18.90
CA PRO A 129 7.91 2.71 18.16
C PRO A 129 6.89 1.88 18.96
N LYS A 130 5.81 1.45 18.31
CA LYS A 130 4.79 0.57 18.87
C LYS A 130 5.08 -0.88 18.46
N PRO A 131 5.05 -1.85 19.39
CA PRO A 131 5.31 -3.24 19.06
C PRO A 131 4.20 -3.80 18.16
N VAL A 132 4.60 -4.66 17.23
CA VAL A 132 3.72 -5.45 16.35
C VAL A 132 3.97 -6.92 16.62
N HIS A 133 2.90 -7.68 16.77
CA HIS A 133 2.92 -9.13 16.76
C HIS A 133 1.64 -9.67 16.13
N GLU A 134 1.79 -10.39 15.03
CA GLU A 134 0.68 -10.96 14.28
C GLU A 134 1.00 -12.40 13.92
N VAL A 135 -0.03 -13.25 13.93
CA VAL A 135 0.04 -14.64 13.50
C VAL A 135 -1.14 -14.87 12.57
N ILE A 136 -0.84 -15.13 11.30
CA ILE A 136 -1.85 -15.31 10.25
C ILE A 136 -1.61 -16.68 9.60
N GLU A 137 -2.68 -17.42 9.36
CA GLU A 137 -2.62 -18.62 8.52
C GLU A 137 -2.85 -18.20 7.05
N ASP A 138 -1.90 -18.53 6.17
CA ASP A 138 -2.04 -18.29 4.74
C ASP A 138 -2.97 -19.34 4.11
N PRO A 139 -3.56 -19.07 2.92
CA PRO A 139 -4.47 -20.02 2.26
C PRO A 139 -3.86 -21.39 1.92
N ALA A 140 -2.54 -21.50 1.92
CA ALA A 140 -1.81 -22.75 1.73
C ALA A 140 -1.51 -23.48 3.06
N GLY A 141 -2.05 -22.98 4.18
CA GLY A 141 -1.92 -23.54 5.52
C GLY A 141 -0.64 -23.14 6.26
N HIS A 142 0.20 -22.24 5.74
CA HIS A 142 1.39 -21.80 6.46
C HIS A 142 1.04 -20.80 7.55
N TYR A 143 1.77 -20.82 8.66
CA TYR A 143 1.72 -19.73 9.64
C TYR A 143 2.73 -18.64 9.28
N VAL A 144 2.24 -17.43 9.07
CA VAL A 144 3.05 -16.22 8.94
C VAL A 144 3.04 -15.51 10.29
N ILE A 145 4.20 -15.49 10.94
CA ILE A 145 4.40 -14.78 12.21
C ILE A 145 5.15 -13.50 11.89
N THR A 146 4.58 -12.36 12.24
CA THR A 146 5.22 -11.05 12.12
C THR A 146 5.54 -10.52 13.52
N LYS A 147 6.76 -10.02 13.73
CA LYS A 147 7.15 -9.35 14.98
C LYS A 147 8.04 -8.16 14.68
N GLY A 148 7.82 -7.05 15.38
CA GLY A 148 8.71 -5.90 15.25
C GLY A 148 8.07 -4.64 15.80
N THR A 149 8.26 -3.53 15.10
CA THR A 149 7.69 -2.24 15.50
C THR A 149 7.22 -1.40 14.32
N ASN A 150 6.19 -0.60 14.58
CA ASN A 150 5.75 0.51 13.73
C ASN A 150 5.99 1.84 14.46
N THR A 151 6.67 2.78 13.81
CA THR A 151 6.85 4.15 14.29
C THR A 151 6.02 5.09 13.44
N GLN A 152 5.08 5.79 14.07
CA GLN A 152 4.19 6.72 13.36
C GLN A 152 4.98 7.86 12.72
N LEU A 153 4.52 8.33 11.57
CA LEU A 153 5.08 9.49 10.88
C LEU A 153 4.08 10.64 10.88
N HIS A 154 4.59 11.86 11.00
CA HIS A 154 3.90 13.07 10.57
C HIS A 154 4.39 13.41 9.18
N THR A 155 3.45 13.67 8.27
CA THR A 155 3.72 13.90 6.86
C THR A 155 3.16 15.24 6.42
N ALA A 156 3.88 15.93 5.53
CA ALA A 156 3.38 17.06 4.78
C ALA A 156 3.70 16.79 3.30
N ALA A 157 2.68 16.44 2.54
CA ALA A 157 2.83 15.99 1.16
C ALA A 157 1.75 16.59 0.25
N THR A 158 2.09 16.69 -1.02
CA THR A 158 1.19 17.08 -2.11
C THR A 158 1.34 16.10 -3.26
N VAL A 159 0.34 16.07 -4.13
CA VAL A 159 0.41 15.43 -5.44
C VAL A 159 0.04 16.45 -6.51
N ASP A 160 0.88 16.55 -7.54
CA ASP A 160 0.59 17.29 -8.76
C ASP A 160 0.09 16.30 -9.81
N VAL A 161 -1.16 16.46 -10.24
CA VAL A 161 -1.80 15.55 -11.20
C VAL A 161 -2.87 16.28 -11.99
N LEU A 162 -2.96 16.03 -13.30
CA LEU A 162 -3.93 16.67 -14.21
C LEU A 162 -3.94 18.22 -14.07
N GLY A 163 -2.76 18.82 -13.89
CA GLY A 163 -2.61 20.27 -13.71
C GLY A 163 -3.09 20.82 -12.37
N THR A 164 -3.43 19.96 -11.41
CA THR A 164 -3.89 20.35 -10.06
C THR A 164 -2.93 19.86 -8.98
N THR A 165 -2.54 20.77 -8.09
CA THR A 165 -1.84 20.43 -6.85
C THR A 165 -2.87 20.12 -5.76
N VAL A 166 -2.82 18.91 -5.23
CA VAL A 166 -3.72 18.44 -4.16
C VAL A 166 -2.92 18.21 -2.89
N PRO A 167 -3.22 18.90 -1.78
CA PRO A 167 -2.62 18.59 -0.48
C PRO A 167 -3.14 17.26 0.04
N LEU A 168 -2.23 16.43 0.55
CA LEU A 168 -2.54 15.07 1.02
C LEU A 168 -2.61 15.01 2.55
N SER A 169 -3.57 14.25 3.05
CA SER A 169 -3.69 13.85 4.46
C SER A 169 -3.60 12.34 4.57
N CYS A 170 -2.69 11.84 5.40
CA CYS A 170 -2.43 10.41 5.51
C CYS A 170 -3.18 9.81 6.72
N SER A 171 -4.06 8.86 6.45
CA SER A 171 -4.74 8.07 7.49
C SER A 171 -3.80 7.00 8.05
N THR A 172 -2.89 6.50 7.20
CA THR A 172 -1.81 5.60 7.55
C THR A 172 -0.49 6.24 7.16
N ALA A 173 0.43 6.37 8.12
CA ALA A 173 1.80 6.81 7.86
C ALA A 173 2.71 6.27 8.96
N PHE A 174 3.52 5.27 8.64
CA PHE A 174 4.49 4.72 9.59
C PHE A 174 5.74 4.18 8.90
N ARG A 175 6.83 4.17 9.66
CA ARG A 175 8.03 3.38 9.38
C ARG A 175 7.93 2.06 10.12
N PHE A 176 8.28 0.96 9.47
CA PHE A 176 8.31 -0.37 10.09
C PHE A 176 9.71 -0.97 10.13
N ASP A 177 9.95 -1.81 11.13
CA ASP A 177 11.10 -2.70 11.26
C ASP A 177 10.58 -4.03 11.82
N LEU A 178 10.48 -5.03 10.94
CA LEU A 178 9.79 -6.28 11.17
C LEU A 178 10.72 -7.46 10.89
N THR A 179 10.46 -8.54 11.61
CA THR A 179 10.93 -9.88 11.31
C THR A 179 9.70 -10.74 11.02
N VAL A 180 9.72 -11.40 9.87
CA VAL A 180 8.64 -12.28 9.43
C VAL A 180 9.17 -13.70 9.35
N TRP A 181 8.42 -14.64 9.92
CA TRP A 181 8.68 -16.07 9.80
C TRP A 181 7.52 -16.73 9.08
N ARG A 182 7.82 -17.59 8.12
CA ARG A 182 6.85 -18.48 7.49
C ARG A 182 7.11 -19.92 7.93
N LEU A 183 6.13 -20.53 8.57
CA LEU A 183 6.19 -21.89 9.11
C LEU A 183 5.20 -22.79 8.38
N THR A 184 5.63 -23.99 7.98
CA THR A 184 4.74 -25.02 7.44
C THR A 184 4.24 -25.90 8.60
N PRO A 185 2.94 -26.18 8.74
CA PRO A 185 2.43 -27.04 9.81
C PRO A 185 2.99 -28.46 9.75
N GLY A 186 3.23 -29.07 10.91
CA GLY A 186 3.67 -30.48 11.01
C GLY A 186 5.18 -30.71 10.88
N GLN A 187 5.97 -29.67 11.13
CA GLN A 187 7.44 -29.74 11.13
C GLN A 187 7.94 -29.02 12.39
N ASP A 188 8.23 -29.80 13.44
CA ASP A 188 8.94 -29.36 14.66
C ASP A 188 10.46 -29.40 14.45
#